data_AF-I3SHC0-F1
#
_entry.id   AF-I3SHC0-F1
#
_cell.length_a   1.000
_cell.length_b   1.000
_cell.length_c   1.000
_cell.angle_alpha   90.00
_cell.angle_beta   90.00
_cell.angle_gamma   90.00
#
_symmetry.space_group_name_H-M   'P 1'
#
loop_
_entity.id
_entity.type
_entity.pdbx_description
1 polymer ?
#
loop_
_entity_poly.entity_id
_entity_poly.type
_entity_poly.pdbx_seq_one_letter_code
_entity_poly.pdbx_strand_id
1 'polypeptide(L)'
;MMEFQGLRQRVMSEYRETVGRRYFTVTGENPDEEVIEKIISNGDEGGFMFLGKAVEEHGRGKVLETVAEIQDRHEGAKEVEKSLLELHQVFLDMAVMVEAQGEKMDDIEHHVLHSSHYVKDGTKNLQTAKMYQKSSRKWMCIGIIILLILILVIVIPIVTSLTSS
;
A
#
# COMPACT_ATOMS: atom_id res chain seq x y z
N MET A 1 -2.98 10.44 -10.30
CA MET A 1 -2.18 11.54 -10.87
C MET A 1 -2.92 12.28 -11.99
N MET A 2 -3.24 11.64 -13.13
CA MET A 2 -3.96 12.30 -14.23
C MET A 2 -5.36 12.83 -13.84
N GLU A 3 -6.14 12.05 -13.08
CA GLU A 3 -7.46 12.50 -12.60
C GLU A 3 -7.38 13.69 -11.64
N PHE A 4 -6.35 13.72 -10.78
CA PHE A 4 -6.10 14.79 -9.83
C PHE A 4 -5.72 16.10 -10.54
N GLN A 5 -4.79 16.02 -11.49
CA GLN A 5 -4.43 17.17 -12.32
C GLN A 5 -5.64 17.66 -13.13
N GLY A 6 -6.44 16.74 -13.67
CA GLY A 6 -7.68 17.07 -14.38
C GLY A 6 -8.72 17.75 -13.51
N LEU A 7 -8.89 17.32 -12.25
CA LEU A 7 -9.82 17.94 -11.31
C LEU A 7 -9.36 19.36 -10.94
N ARG A 8 -8.08 19.55 -10.62
CA ARG A 8 -7.51 20.88 -10.34
C ARG A 8 -7.72 21.83 -11.53
N GLN A 9 -7.47 21.34 -12.73
CA GLN A 9 -7.63 22.11 -13.96
C GLN A 9 -9.09 22.51 -14.19
N ARG A 10 -10.04 21.63 -13.88
CA ARG A 10 -11.48 21.91 -13.96
C ARG A 10 -11.91 22.97 -12.95
N VAL A 11 -11.51 22.83 -11.68
CA VAL A 11 -11.83 23.81 -10.62
C VAL A 11 -11.29 25.20 -10.97
N MET A 12 -10.05 25.28 -11.43
CA MET A 12 -9.45 26.56 -11.85
C MET A 12 -10.16 27.15 -13.08
N SER A 13 -10.57 26.31 -14.04
CA SER A 13 -11.34 26.76 -15.20
C SER A 13 -12.70 27.33 -14.80
N GLU A 14 -13.45 26.66 -13.92
CA GLU A 14 -14.77 27.12 -13.45
C GLU A 14 -14.67 28.42 -12.64
N TYR A 15 -13.62 28.54 -11.82
CA TYR A 15 -13.35 29.77 -11.08
C TYR A 15 -13.06 30.94 -12.04
N ARG A 16 -12.19 30.72 -13.02
CA ARG A 16 -11.85 31.71 -14.05
C ARG A 16 -13.07 32.19 -14.84
N GLU A 17 -13.96 31.28 -15.22
CA GLU A 17 -15.22 31.60 -15.90
C GLU A 17 -16.14 32.46 -15.03
N THR A 18 -16.25 32.12 -13.73
CA THR A 18 -17.08 32.87 -12.78
C THR A 18 -16.59 34.31 -12.62
N VAL A 19 -15.28 34.50 -12.46
CA VAL A 19 -14.65 35.83 -12.38
C VAL A 19 -14.95 36.64 -13.65
N GLY A 20 -14.77 36.04 -14.83
CA GLY A 20 -15.04 36.69 -16.12
C GLY A 20 -16.49 37.16 -16.26
N ARG A 21 -17.45 36.31 -15.91
CA ARG A 21 -18.89 36.63 -15.97
C ARG A 21 -19.26 37.76 -15.02
N ARG A 22 -18.74 37.73 -13.79
CA ARG A 22 -19.02 38.75 -12.77
C ARG A 22 -18.40 40.10 -13.15
N TYR A 23 -17.18 40.08 -13.68
CA TYR A 23 -16.53 41.27 -14.21
C TYR A 23 -17.35 41.92 -15.33
N PHE A 24 -17.79 41.15 -16.32
CA PHE A 24 -18.63 41.65 -17.42
C PHE A 24 -19.96 42.21 -16.92
N THR A 25 -20.60 41.55 -15.95
CA THR A 25 -21.89 42.00 -15.38
C THR A 25 -21.81 43.38 -14.74
N VAL A 26 -20.62 43.75 -14.25
CA VAL A 26 -20.41 44.96 -13.46
C VAL A 26 -19.70 46.06 -14.25
N THR A 27 -18.88 45.71 -15.25
CA THR A 27 -18.14 46.70 -16.06
C THR A 27 -18.70 46.88 -17.47
N GLY A 28 -19.53 45.94 -17.94
CA GLY A 28 -19.99 45.91 -19.33
C GLY A 28 -18.91 45.54 -20.37
N GLU A 29 -17.67 45.36 -19.95
CA GLU A 29 -16.52 45.02 -20.81
C GLU A 29 -16.04 43.59 -20.52
N ASN A 30 -15.57 42.88 -21.55
CA ASN A 30 -14.95 41.57 -21.34
C ASN A 30 -13.54 41.77 -20.75
N PRO A 31 -13.19 41.05 -19.67
CA PRO A 31 -11.86 41.17 -19.08
C PRO A 31 -10.81 40.50 -19.97
N ASP A 32 -9.67 41.17 -20.12
CA ASP A 32 -8.47 40.58 -20.69
C ASP A 32 -7.92 39.48 -19.78
N GLU A 33 -7.18 38.55 -20.38
CA GLU A 33 -6.57 37.41 -19.69
C GLU A 33 -5.72 37.82 -18.48
N GLU A 34 -4.95 38.89 -18.66
CA GLU A 34 -4.07 39.46 -17.63
C GLU A 34 -4.87 40.02 -16.44
N VAL A 35 -6.07 40.55 -16.68
CA VAL A 35 -6.95 41.07 -15.63
C VAL A 35 -7.51 39.92 -14.80
N ILE A 36 -7.94 38.84 -15.47
CA ILE A 36 -8.43 37.65 -14.79
C ILE A 36 -7.32 37.02 -13.94
N GLU A 37 -6.11 36.85 -14.51
CA GLU A 37 -4.98 36.29 -13.79
C GLU A 37 -4.57 37.15 -12.59
N LYS A 38 -4.61 38.48 -12.70
CA LYS A 38 -4.35 39.39 -11.58
C LYS A 38 -5.41 39.32 -10.49
N ILE A 39 -6.70 39.17 -10.82
CA ILE A 39 -7.76 38.98 -9.82
C ILE A 39 -7.56 37.65 -9.08
N ILE A 40 -7.19 36.60 -9.81
CA ILE A 40 -6.91 35.28 -9.24
C ILE A 40 -5.64 35.31 -8.38
N SER A 41 -4.61 36.05 -8.78
CA SER A 41 -3.29 36.05 -8.12
C SER A 41 -3.21 37.00 -6.92
N ASN A 42 -3.90 38.13 -6.97
CA ASN A 42 -3.82 39.17 -5.92
C ASN A 42 -4.87 38.99 -4.82
N GLY A 43 -5.85 38.08 -4.97
CA GLY A 43 -6.91 37.87 -3.98
C GLY A 43 -7.63 39.17 -3.58
N ASP A 44 -8.00 39.25 -2.30
CA ASP A 44 -8.82 40.27 -1.61
C ASP A 44 -8.56 41.73 -2.03
N GLU A 45 -7.32 42.10 -2.33
CA GLU A 45 -6.94 43.50 -2.62
C GLU A 45 -7.08 43.87 -4.12
N GLY A 46 -7.09 42.89 -5.02
CA GLY A 46 -7.16 43.12 -6.46
C GLY A 46 -8.57 43.43 -6.97
N GLY A 47 -9.58 42.71 -6.48
CA GLY A 47 -10.94 42.75 -7.03
C GLY A 47 -11.57 44.16 -7.00
N PHE A 48 -11.41 44.88 -5.88
CA PHE A 48 -11.99 46.22 -5.73
C PHE A 48 -11.26 47.29 -6.57
N MET A 49 -9.95 47.13 -6.77
CA MET A 49 -9.13 48.08 -7.53
C MET A 49 -9.47 48.05 -9.03
N PHE A 50 -9.81 46.87 -9.57
CA PHE A 50 -10.13 46.69 -10.99
C PHE A 50 -11.60 46.96 -11.33
N LEU A 51 -12.49 46.90 -10.36
CA LEU A 51 -13.90 47.29 -10.53
C LEU A 51 -14.14 48.78 -10.24
N GLY A 52 -13.08 49.58 -10.10
CA GLY A 52 -13.16 51.02 -9.83
C GLY A 52 -14.00 51.80 -10.85
N LYS A 53 -13.96 51.42 -12.13
CA LYS A 53 -14.84 52.02 -13.18
C LYS A 53 -16.32 51.72 -12.95
N ALA A 54 -16.63 50.53 -12.46
CA ALA A 54 -18.01 50.13 -12.20
C ALA A 54 -18.63 50.79 -10.96
N VAL A 55 -17.79 51.29 -10.04
CA VAL A 55 -18.26 52.08 -8.88
C VAL A 55 -18.93 53.37 -9.35
N GLU A 56 -18.45 53.93 -10.45
CA GLU A 56 -18.98 55.15 -11.07
C GLU A 56 -20.33 54.90 -11.78
N GLU A 57 -20.48 53.75 -12.45
CA GLU A 57 -21.69 53.40 -13.22
C GLU A 57 -22.83 52.78 -12.40
N HIS A 58 -22.52 51.87 -11.47
CA HIS A 58 -23.52 51.07 -10.75
C HIS A 58 -23.61 51.39 -9.26
N GLY A 59 -22.78 52.33 -8.80
CA GLY A 59 -22.70 52.70 -7.39
C GLY A 59 -21.90 51.69 -6.57
N ARG A 60 -21.30 52.20 -5.49
CA ARG A 60 -20.36 51.47 -4.63
C ARG A 60 -20.93 50.17 -4.02
N GLY A 61 -22.25 50.11 -3.77
CA GLY A 61 -22.89 48.96 -3.13
C GLY A 61 -22.86 47.68 -3.97
N LYS A 62 -23.25 47.75 -5.25
CA LYS A 62 -23.32 46.59 -6.15
C LYS A 62 -21.94 46.04 -6.52
N VAL A 63 -20.95 46.93 -6.59
CA VAL A 63 -19.54 46.55 -6.79
C VAL A 63 -18.98 45.83 -5.57
N LEU A 64 -19.22 46.35 -4.36
CA LEU A 64 -18.80 45.70 -3.12
C LEU A 64 -19.39 44.29 -2.98
N GLU A 65 -20.67 44.12 -3.30
CA GLU A 65 -21.32 42.81 -3.30
C GLU A 65 -20.66 41.83 -4.28
N THR A 66 -20.34 42.28 -5.49
CA THR A 66 -19.68 41.43 -6.50
C THR A 66 -18.25 41.08 -6.12
N VAL A 67 -17.50 42.02 -5.55
CA VAL A 67 -16.15 41.78 -5.04
C VAL A 67 -16.19 40.76 -3.92
N ALA A 68 -17.11 40.91 -2.96
CA ALA A 68 -17.29 39.96 -1.87
C ALA A 68 -17.62 38.55 -2.38
N GLU A 69 -18.48 38.43 -3.40
CA GLU A 69 -18.77 37.12 -4.00
C GLU A 69 -17.54 36.49 -4.68
N ILE A 70 -16.76 37.28 -5.43
CA ILE A 70 -15.52 36.81 -6.05
C ILE A 70 -14.50 36.37 -5.00
N GLN A 71 -14.45 37.09 -3.87
CA GLN A 71 -13.56 36.82 -2.75
C GLN A 71 -13.94 35.51 -2.04
N ASP A 72 -15.20 35.32 -1.68
CA ASP A 72 -15.69 34.06 -1.09
C ASP A 72 -15.38 32.86 -1.99
N ARG A 73 -15.53 33.03 -3.32
CA ARG A 73 -15.18 32.00 -4.29
C ARG A 73 -13.67 31.75 -4.39
N HIS A 74 -12.87 32.80 -4.26
CA HIS A 74 -11.41 32.70 -4.22
C HIS A 74 -10.94 31.87 -3.03
N GLU A 75 -11.45 32.18 -1.85
CA GLU A 75 -11.13 31.46 -0.62
C GLU A 75 -11.49 29.98 -0.72
N GLY A 76 -12.70 29.67 -1.21
CA GLY A 76 -13.13 28.29 -1.44
C GLY A 76 -12.24 27.55 -2.46
N ALA A 77 -11.85 28.18 -3.56
CA ALA A 77 -10.94 27.58 -4.54
C ALA A 77 -9.55 27.30 -3.94
N LYS A 78 -9.06 28.21 -3.10
CA LYS A 78 -7.77 28.09 -2.40
C LYS A 78 -7.77 26.97 -1.36
N GLU A 79 -8.88 26.80 -0.63
CA GLU A 79 -9.03 25.69 0.31
C GLU A 79 -9.04 24.33 -0.39
N VAL A 80 -9.74 24.24 -1.53
CA VAL A 80 -9.72 23.05 -2.38
C VAL A 80 -8.31 22.78 -2.91
N GLU A 81 -7.60 23.80 -3.39
CA GLU A 81 -6.20 23.66 -3.85
C GLU A 81 -5.29 23.12 -2.74
N LYS A 82 -5.39 23.66 -1.52
CA LYS A 82 -4.61 23.20 -0.37
C LYS A 82 -4.92 21.73 -0.03
N SER A 83 -6.19 21.37 0.03
CA SER A 83 -6.64 20.00 0.30
C SER A 83 -6.13 19.02 -0.76
N LEU A 84 -6.09 19.47 -2.01
CA LEU A 84 -5.54 18.72 -3.12
C LEU A 84 -4.02 18.51 -2.94
N LEU A 85 -3.26 19.54 -2.58
CA LEU A 85 -1.81 19.41 -2.32
C LEU A 85 -1.49 18.44 -1.19
N GLU A 86 -2.27 18.48 -0.10
CA GLU A 86 -2.13 17.54 1.02
C GLU A 86 -2.41 16.09 0.57
N LEU A 87 -3.47 15.88 -0.22
CA LEU A 87 -3.77 14.56 -0.78
C LEU A 87 -2.65 14.05 -1.69
N HIS A 88 -2.06 14.93 -2.51
CA HIS A 88 -0.92 14.58 -3.35
C HIS A 88 0.27 14.10 -2.52
N GLN A 89 0.57 14.77 -1.41
CA GLN A 89 1.62 14.36 -0.48
C GLN A 89 1.34 12.99 0.14
N VAL A 90 0.09 12.73 0.59
CA VAL A 90 -0.30 11.42 1.11
C VAL A 90 -0.11 10.31 0.07
N PHE A 91 -0.41 10.57 -1.20
CA PHE A 91 -0.17 9.61 -2.29
C PHE A 91 1.32 9.32 -2.51
N LEU A 92 2.19 10.33 -2.41
CA LEU A 92 3.64 10.15 -2.53
C LEU A 92 4.18 9.33 -1.35
N ASP A 93 3.76 9.64 -0.13
CA ASP A 93 4.15 8.87 1.07
C ASP A 93 3.66 7.42 0.98
N MET A 94 2.45 7.20 0.45
CA MET A 94 1.93 5.86 0.18
C MET A 94 2.77 5.11 -0.86
N ALA A 95 3.22 5.78 -1.93
CA ALA A 95 4.08 5.16 -2.94
C ALA A 95 5.41 4.68 -2.33
N VAL A 96 6.04 5.51 -1.49
CA VAL A 96 7.25 5.15 -0.75
C VAL A 96 7.00 3.97 0.20
N MET A 97 5.86 3.97 0.92
CA MET A 97 5.53 2.91 1.86
C MET A 97 5.22 1.57 1.17
N VAL A 98 4.61 1.59 -0.02
CA VAL A 98 4.36 0.38 -0.83
C VAL A 98 5.66 -0.16 -1.41
N GLU A 99 6.56 0.70 -1.88
CA GLU A 99 7.89 0.30 -2.35
C GLU A 99 8.70 -0.36 -1.22
N ALA A 100 8.67 0.23 -0.01
CA ALA A 100 9.29 -0.36 1.18
C ALA A 100 8.63 -1.69 1.63
N GLN A 101 7.34 -1.89 1.34
CA GLN A 101 6.65 -3.17 1.61
C GLN A 101 6.97 -4.26 0.59
N GLY A 102 7.58 -3.94 -0.56
CA GLY A 102 8.02 -4.92 -1.55
C GLY A 102 9.09 -5.89 -1.00
N GLU A 103 9.93 -5.45 -0.08
CA GLU A 103 10.99 -6.27 0.53
C GLU A 103 10.44 -7.39 1.44
N LYS A 104 9.29 -7.16 2.10
CA LYS A 104 8.64 -8.17 2.96
C LYS A 104 7.83 -9.22 2.21
N MET A 105 7.57 -9.02 0.91
CA MET A 105 6.90 -10.04 0.09
C MET A 105 7.85 -11.20 -0.24
N ASP A 106 9.15 -10.92 -0.38
CA ASP A 106 10.21 -11.91 -0.60
C ASP A 106 10.36 -12.85 0.62
N ASP A 107 10.20 -12.31 1.83
CA ASP A 107 10.22 -13.10 3.07
C ASP A 107 9.07 -14.12 3.14
N ILE A 108 7.85 -13.76 2.72
CA ILE A 108 6.71 -14.70 2.74
C ILE A 108 6.93 -15.84 1.74
N GLU A 109 7.41 -15.53 0.54
CA GLU A 109 7.77 -16.54 -0.47
C GLU A 109 8.86 -17.47 0.08
N HIS A 110 9.89 -16.91 0.71
CA HIS A 110 10.96 -17.67 1.36
C HIS A 110 10.43 -18.58 2.48
N HIS A 111 9.56 -18.07 3.36
CA HIS A 111 8.94 -18.87 4.44
C HIS A 111 8.06 -20.00 3.92
N VAL A 112 7.30 -19.78 2.83
CA VAL A 112 6.46 -20.80 2.21
C VAL A 112 7.30 -21.86 1.50
N LEU A 113 8.33 -21.45 0.75
CA LEU A 113 9.28 -22.37 0.10
C LEU A 113 10.01 -23.23 1.14
N HIS A 114 10.49 -22.62 2.22
CA HIS A 114 11.20 -23.33 3.28
C HIS A 114 10.29 -24.31 4.03
N SER A 115 9.06 -23.91 4.33
CA SER A 115 8.05 -24.79 4.95
C SER A 115 7.70 -25.97 4.04
N SER A 116 7.54 -25.74 2.73
CA SER A 116 7.33 -26.79 1.73
C SER A 116 8.50 -27.78 1.68
N HIS A 117 9.73 -27.26 1.72
CA HIS A 117 10.94 -28.08 1.74
C HIS A 117 11.02 -28.97 3.00
N TYR A 118 10.75 -28.42 4.19
CA TYR A 118 10.73 -29.19 5.44
C TYR A 118 9.68 -30.30 5.44
N VAL A 119 8.47 -30.05 4.93
CA VAL A 119 7.43 -31.08 4.84
C VAL A 119 7.84 -32.21 3.89
N LYS A 120 8.45 -31.86 2.75
CA LYS A 120 8.95 -32.83 1.77
C LYS A 120 10.06 -33.72 2.37
N ASP A 121 11.03 -33.12 3.05
CA ASP A 121 12.11 -33.86 3.69
C ASP A 121 11.64 -34.67 4.90
N GLY A 122 10.72 -34.12 5.71
CA GLY A 122 10.05 -34.85 6.78
C GLY A 122 9.34 -36.10 6.26
N THR A 123 8.67 -36.01 5.12
CA THR A 123 8.00 -37.15 4.48
C THR A 123 8.99 -38.23 4.02
N LYS A 124 10.12 -37.83 3.41
CA LYS A 124 11.19 -38.78 3.04
C LYS A 124 11.81 -39.47 4.24
N ASN A 125 12.05 -38.73 5.32
CA ASN A 125 12.59 -39.28 6.56
C ASN A 125 11.63 -40.29 7.20
N LEU A 126 10.33 -40.00 7.22
CA LEU A 126 9.30 -40.93 7.68
C LEU A 126 9.24 -42.20 6.83
N GLN A 127 9.33 -42.06 5.50
CA GLN A 127 9.36 -43.21 4.59
C GLN A 127 10.59 -44.08 4.84
N THR A 128 11.76 -43.47 4.99
CA THR A 128 13.03 -44.14 5.27
C THR A 128 12.99 -44.84 6.63
N ALA A 129 12.48 -44.17 7.67
CA ALA A 129 12.30 -44.75 9.00
C ALA A 129 11.36 -45.98 8.96
N LYS A 130 10.27 -45.92 8.19
CA LYS A 130 9.36 -47.05 7.98
C LYS A 130 10.06 -48.24 7.29
N MET A 131 10.94 -47.96 6.32
CA MET A 131 11.74 -49.01 5.67
C MET A 131 12.71 -49.66 6.64
N TYR A 132 13.44 -48.87 7.43
CA TYR A 132 14.35 -49.39 8.46
C TYR A 132 13.62 -50.18 9.55
N GLN A 133 12.45 -49.72 10.00
CA GLN A 133 11.65 -50.44 10.99
C GLN A 133 11.22 -51.82 10.45
N LYS A 134 10.84 -51.91 9.17
CA LYS A 134 10.44 -53.16 8.54
C LYS A 134 11.60 -54.14 8.39
N SER A 135 12.80 -53.67 8.04
CA SER A 135 13.98 -54.53 7.89
C SER A 135 14.57 -54.96 9.23
N SER A 136 14.60 -54.06 10.23
CA SER A 136 15.16 -54.31 11.56
C SER A 136 14.49 -55.50 12.26
N ARG A 137 13.17 -55.66 12.10
CA ARG A 137 12.43 -56.82 12.66
C ARG A 137 13.00 -58.17 12.19
N LYS A 138 13.40 -58.28 10.92
CA LYS A 138 13.99 -59.52 10.38
C LYS A 138 15.36 -59.80 10.99
N TRP A 139 16.19 -58.76 11.09
CA TRP A 139 17.52 -58.86 11.68
C TRP A 139 17.47 -59.16 13.19
N MET A 140 16.49 -58.61 13.90
CA MET A 140 16.25 -58.91 15.31
C MET A 140 15.90 -60.39 15.52
N CYS A 141 15.00 -60.96 14.70
CA CYS A 141 14.69 -62.40 14.75
C CYS A 141 15.94 -63.27 14.50
N ILE A 142 16.75 -62.92 13.49
CA ILE A 142 18.00 -63.65 13.19
C ILE A 142 18.96 -63.59 14.38
N GLY A 143 19.13 -62.40 14.99
CA GLY A 143 19.98 -62.22 16.17
C GLY A 143 19.53 -63.05 17.38
N ILE A 144 18.22 -63.11 17.65
CA ILE A 144 17.66 -63.93 18.73
C ILE A 144 17.92 -65.43 18.48
N ILE A 145 17.74 -65.90 17.24
CA ILE A 145 18.00 -67.32 16.90
C ILE A 145 19.47 -67.68 17.13
N ILE A 146 20.40 -66.83 16.69
CA ILE A 146 21.84 -67.05 16.89
C ILE A 146 22.18 -67.08 18.39
N LEU A 147 21.61 -66.18 19.19
CA LEU A 147 21.80 -66.15 20.65
C LEU A 147 21.34 -67.46 21.31
N LEU A 148 20.17 -67.97 20.93
CA LEU A 148 19.64 -69.23 21.48
C LEU A 148 20.53 -70.44 21.14
N ILE A 149 21.04 -70.49 19.91
CA ILE A 149 21.99 -71.55 19.49
C ILE A 149 23.26 -71.48 20.34
N LEU A 150 23.80 -70.28 20.56
CA LEU A 150 25.02 -70.07 21.36
C LEU A 150 24.81 -70.55 22.80
N ILE A 151 23.66 -70.22 23.42
CA ILE A 151 23.30 -70.70 24.76
C ILE A 151 23.24 -72.23 24.78
N LEU A 152 22.59 -72.85 23.79
CA LEU A 152 22.45 -74.30 23.71
C LEU A 152 23.82 -75.01 23.57
N VAL A 153 24.72 -74.45 22.76
CA VAL A 153 26.11 -74.95 22.61
C VAL A 153 26.89 -74.86 23.91
N ILE A 154 26.66 -73.85 24.75
CA ILE A 154 27.33 -73.73 26.06
C ILE A 154 26.68 -74.65 27.11
N VAL A 155 25.35 -74.73 27.15
CA VAL A 155 24.62 -75.45 28.21
C VAL A 155 24.72 -76.97 28.05
N ILE A 156 24.63 -77.50 26.83
CA ILE A 156 24.69 -78.96 26.58
C ILE A 156 25.95 -79.61 27.16
N PRO A 157 27.19 -79.15 26.86
CA PRO A 157 28.39 -79.79 27.38
C PRO A 157 28.45 -79.73 28.91
N ILE A 158 28.03 -78.62 29.52
CA ILE A 158 27.97 -78.47 30.98
C ILE A 158 27.01 -79.51 31.58
N VAL A 159 25.79 -79.62 31.06
CA VAL A 159 24.80 -80.59 31.56
C VAL A 159 25.30 -82.02 31.35
N THR A 160 25.85 -82.36 30.19
CA THR A 160 26.40 -83.70 29.96
C THR A 160 27.55 -84.02 30.91
N SER A 161 28.41 -83.04 31.23
CA SER A 161 29.51 -83.24 32.16
C SER A 161 29.05 -83.44 33.62
N LEU A 162 27.95 -82.79 34.01
CA LEU A 162 27.35 -82.94 35.35
C LEU A 162 26.53 -84.24 35.49
N THR A 163 25.89 -84.73 34.41
CA THR A 163 25.16 -86.00 34.43
C THR A 163 26.08 -87.21 34.27
N SER A 164 27.25 -87.06 33.63
CA SER A 164 28.24 -88.14 33.48
C SER A 164 29.16 -88.31 34.70
N SER A 165 29.00 -87.49 35.74
CA SER A 165 29.79 -87.51 36.97
C SER A 165 28.98 -88.04 38.14
#